data_AF-N0AS39-F1
#
_entry.id   AF-N0AS39-F1
#
_cell.length_a   1.000
_cell.length_b   1.000
_cell.length_c   1.000
_cell.angle_alpha   90.00
_cell.angle_beta   90.00
_cell.angle_gamma   90.00
#
_symmetry.space_group_name_H-M   'P 1'
#
loop_
_entity.id
_entity.type
_entity.pdbx_description
1 polymer ?
#
loop_
_entity_poly.entity_id
_entity_poly.type
_entity_poly.pdbx_seq_one_letter_code
_entity_poly.pdbx_strand_id
1 'polypeptide(L)'
;MVEVKSVKIDGEIIHIFNSAIYIFESSSGYTLELSMIVSEIVLKKFRDEENLILEIELSNGRLINTIMHPQGFSRELPQLNLYCDLNDIDEYQDFLMVKEDDPVFPIIDEGITLADIRKYEMPNEKVTIKLNLPIDQAEWLKRQKKSDLEEFFKEVIYEYWSKP
;
A
#
# COMPACT_ATOMS: atom_id res chain seq x y z
N MET A 1 7.62 21.92 -4.69
CA MET A 1 7.32 20.99 -3.58
C MET A 1 8.27 19.82 -3.76
N VAL A 2 8.85 19.31 -2.68
CA VAL A 2 9.76 18.16 -2.78
C VAL A 2 8.94 16.94 -3.15
N GLU A 3 9.24 16.34 -4.29
CA GLU A 3 8.60 15.10 -4.72
C GLU A 3 9.44 13.90 -4.32
N VAL A 4 8.77 12.82 -3.89
CA VAL A 4 9.40 11.53 -3.63
C VAL A 4 9.66 10.84 -4.96
N LYS A 5 10.90 10.39 -5.15
CA LYS A 5 11.34 9.69 -6.36
C LYS A 5 11.30 8.17 -6.18
N SER A 6 11.77 7.68 -5.04
CA SER A 6 11.72 6.26 -4.70
C SER A 6 11.70 6.06 -3.20
N VAL A 7 11.16 4.92 -2.75
CA VAL A 7 11.16 4.53 -1.34
C VAL A 7 11.56 3.07 -1.23
N LYS A 8 12.43 2.77 -0.26
CA LYS A 8 12.61 1.42 0.25
C LYS A 8 12.08 1.31 1.65
N ILE A 9 11.45 0.17 1.93
CA ILE A 9 10.98 -0.21 3.25
C ILE A 9 11.71 -1.49 3.63
N ASP A 10 12.45 -1.47 4.73
CA ASP A 10 13.26 -2.61 5.23
C ASP A 10 14.18 -3.21 4.15
N GLY A 11 14.75 -2.35 3.30
CA GLY A 11 15.65 -2.73 2.21
C GLY A 11 14.94 -3.18 0.92
N GLU A 12 13.61 -3.26 0.89
CA GLU A 12 12.83 -3.62 -0.29
C GLU A 12 12.32 -2.39 -1.03
N ILE A 13 12.55 -2.31 -2.34
CA ILE A 13 11.98 -1.25 -3.19
C ILE A 13 10.48 -1.50 -3.36
N ILE A 14 9.66 -0.50 -3.04
CA ILE A 14 8.22 -0.55 -3.25
C ILE A 14 7.82 0.25 -4.49
N HIS A 15 6.78 -0.21 -5.20
CA HIS A 15 6.15 0.58 -6.24
C HIS A 15 5.16 1.56 -5.62
N ILE A 16 5.26 2.81 -6.05
CA ILE A 16 4.44 3.93 -5.57
C ILE A 16 3.67 4.47 -6.77
N PHE A 17 2.35 4.47 -6.68
CA PHE A 17 1.50 5.03 -7.73
C PHE A 17 1.46 6.55 -7.65
N ASN A 18 1.44 7.08 -6.42
CA ASN A 18 1.60 8.49 -6.10
C ASN A 18 1.96 8.65 -4.63
N SER A 19 2.55 9.78 -4.26
CA SER A 19 2.94 10.04 -2.88
C SER A 19 3.06 11.52 -2.58
N ALA A 20 3.03 11.83 -1.28
CA ALA A 20 3.33 13.15 -0.76
C ALA A 20 4.17 13.01 0.50
N ILE A 21 5.17 13.88 0.62
CA ILE A 21 5.97 14.01 1.83
C ILE A 21 5.88 15.46 2.32
N TYR A 22 5.58 15.64 3.59
CA TYR A 22 5.28 16.95 4.17
C TYR A 22 5.57 16.97 5.67
N ILE A 23 5.62 18.17 6.23
CA ILE A 23 5.76 18.40 7.67
C ILE A 23 4.39 18.68 8.23
N PHE A 24 4.00 17.97 9.28
CA PHE A 24 2.76 18.24 10.00
C PHE A 24 3.10 18.94 11.33
N GLU A 25 2.54 20.13 11.52
CA GLU A 25 2.66 20.92 12.74
C GLU A 25 1.44 20.67 13.63
N SER A 26 1.70 20.17 14.84
CA SER A 26 0.70 19.93 15.88
C SER A 26 1.06 20.71 17.15
N SER A 27 0.11 20.78 18.08
CA SER A 27 0.37 21.34 19.42
C SER A 27 1.48 20.62 20.20
N SER A 28 1.77 19.35 19.85
CA SER A 28 2.82 18.52 20.47
C SER A 28 4.20 18.63 19.80
N GLY A 29 4.31 19.24 18.62
CA GLY A 29 5.55 19.33 17.86
C GLY A 29 5.35 19.08 16.37
N TYR A 30 6.45 18.74 15.69
CA TYR A 30 6.49 18.52 14.24
C TYR A 30 6.72 17.05 13.91
N THR A 31 6.00 16.53 12.93
CA THR A 31 6.25 15.21 12.35
C THR A 31 6.58 15.32 10.87
N LEU A 32 7.45 14.42 10.38
CA LEU A 32 7.60 14.16 8.96
C LEU A 32 6.57 13.10 8.57
N GLU A 33 5.68 13.44 7.66
CA GLU A 33 4.62 12.57 7.16
C GLU A 33 4.94 12.14 5.72
N LEU A 34 4.78 10.84 5.45
CA LEU A 34 4.88 10.25 4.12
C LEU A 34 3.60 9.46 3.83
N SER A 35 2.79 9.98 2.91
CA SER A 35 1.59 9.31 2.39
C SER A 35 1.88 8.73 1.02
N MET A 36 1.57 7.45 0.81
CA MET A 36 1.82 6.76 -0.46
C MET A 36 0.63 5.90 -0.87
N ILE A 37 0.27 5.94 -2.15
CA ILE A 37 -0.58 4.93 -2.76
C ILE A 37 0.30 3.79 -3.24
N VAL A 38 0.02 2.60 -2.72
CA VAL A 38 0.81 1.37 -2.93
C VAL A 38 -0.11 0.24 -3.38
N SER A 39 0.41 -0.95 -3.64
CA SER A 39 -0.47 -2.10 -3.91
C SER A 39 -1.17 -2.61 -2.64
N GLU A 40 -2.25 -3.37 -2.80
CA GLU A 40 -2.89 -4.04 -1.67
C GLU A 40 -1.96 -5.04 -0.97
N ILE A 41 -0.98 -5.61 -1.68
CA ILE A 41 0.00 -6.54 -1.11
C ILE A 41 0.99 -5.78 -0.22
N VAL A 42 1.55 -4.67 -0.72
CA VAL A 42 2.46 -3.80 0.06
C VAL A 42 1.75 -3.26 1.28
N LEU A 43 0.51 -2.77 1.14
CA LEU A 43 -0.26 -2.29 2.28
C LEU A 43 -0.45 -3.39 3.33
N LYS A 44 -0.91 -4.58 2.94
CA LYS A 44 -1.11 -5.71 3.86
C LYS A 44 0.18 -6.14 4.55
N LYS A 45 1.34 -5.98 3.91
CA LYS A 45 2.64 -6.36 4.46
C LYS A 45 3.09 -5.42 5.57
N PHE A 46 2.92 -4.10 5.40
CA PHE A 46 3.56 -3.11 6.28
C PHE A 46 2.61 -2.36 7.22
N ARG A 47 1.29 -2.40 6.98
CA ARG A 47 0.30 -1.60 7.74
C ARG A 47 0.24 -1.90 9.24
N ASP A 48 0.58 -3.12 9.64
CA ASP A 48 0.41 -3.61 11.01
C ASP A 48 1.77 -3.74 11.73
N GLU A 49 2.86 -3.30 11.09
CA GLU A 49 4.20 -3.24 11.69
C GLU A 49 4.33 -2.01 12.60
N GLU A 50 5.12 -2.11 13.67
CA GLU A 50 5.31 -0.99 14.61
C GLU A 50 6.36 0.02 14.10
N ASN A 51 7.41 -0.48 13.45
CA ASN A 51 8.58 0.30 13.04
C ASN A 51 9.02 -0.17 11.67
N LEU A 52 9.23 0.77 10.76
CA LEU A 52 9.73 0.51 9.41
C LEU A 52 10.99 1.32 9.16
N ILE A 53 12.02 0.70 8.60
CA ILE A 53 13.25 1.39 8.19
C ILE A 53 13.03 1.92 6.77
N LEU A 54 13.02 3.23 6.62
CA LEU A 54 12.72 3.92 5.37
C LEU A 54 13.99 4.52 4.77
N GLU A 55 14.24 4.23 3.49
CA GLU A 55 15.16 4.98 2.63
C GLU A 55 14.34 5.73 1.58
N ILE A 56 14.22 7.05 1.71
CA ILE A 56 13.43 7.90 0.82
C ILE A 56 14.38 8.71 -0.06
N GLU A 57 14.33 8.48 -1.36
CA GLU A 57 15.04 9.31 -2.34
C GLU A 57 14.08 10.39 -2.85
N LEU A 58 14.50 11.64 -2.79
CA LEU A 58 13.74 12.78 -3.28
C LEU A 58 14.18 13.14 -4.70
N SER A 59 13.29 13.80 -5.45
CA SER A 59 13.54 14.28 -6.81
C SER A 59 14.75 15.23 -6.93
N ASN A 60 15.07 15.96 -5.86
CA ASN A 60 16.25 16.83 -5.78
C ASN A 60 17.56 16.08 -5.43
N GLY A 61 17.51 14.75 -5.28
CA GLY A 61 18.66 13.90 -4.95
C GLY A 61 18.96 13.76 -3.46
N ARG A 62 18.21 14.42 -2.57
CA ARG A 62 18.34 14.21 -1.12
C ARG A 62 17.85 12.80 -0.75
N LEU A 63 18.61 12.13 0.11
CA LEU A 63 18.26 10.85 0.71
C LEU A 63 17.90 11.07 2.17
N ILE A 64 16.77 10.53 2.59
CA ILE A 64 16.30 10.54 3.98
C ILE A 64 16.27 9.10 4.46
N ASN A 65 17.05 8.81 5.50
CA ASN A 65 17.05 7.51 6.15
C ASN A 65 16.48 7.71 7.55
N THR A 66 15.32 7.12 7.81
CA THR A 66 14.60 7.31 9.07
C THR A 66 13.82 6.05 9.44
N ILE A 67 13.42 5.97 10.70
CA ILE A 67 12.46 4.97 11.17
C ILE A 67 11.11 5.66 11.22
N MET A 68 10.12 5.13 10.50
CA MET A 68 8.76 5.66 10.52
C MET A 68 7.76 4.62 11.03
N HIS A 69 6.65 5.12 11.54
CA HIS A 69 5.57 4.32 12.11
C HIS A 69 4.33 4.41 11.22
N PRO A 70 3.65 3.29 10.91
CA PRO A 70 2.39 3.32 10.18
C PRO A 70 1.26 4.01 10.95
N GLN A 71 0.50 4.86 10.25
CA GLN A 71 -0.77 5.41 10.72
C GLN A 71 -1.94 4.63 10.11
N GLY A 72 -2.79 4.08 10.99
CA GLY A 72 -3.94 3.29 10.59
C GLY A 72 -5.11 4.16 10.09
N PHE A 73 -5.13 4.48 8.80
CA PHE A 73 -6.30 5.08 8.16
C PHE A 73 -6.93 4.13 7.14
N SER A 74 -8.25 3.95 7.21
CA SER A 74 -8.99 3.27 6.14
C SER A 74 -9.40 4.27 5.07
N ARG A 75 -8.92 4.07 3.84
CA ARG A 75 -9.34 4.81 2.64
C ARG A 75 -9.76 3.83 1.55
N GLU A 76 -10.40 4.34 0.50
CA GLU A 76 -10.88 3.52 -0.63
C GLU A 76 -9.72 2.90 -1.43
N LEU A 77 -8.61 3.63 -1.55
CA LEU A 77 -7.39 3.13 -2.19
C LEU A 77 -6.41 2.60 -1.14
N PRO A 78 -5.59 1.59 -1.49
CA PRO A 78 -4.53 1.09 -0.62
C PRO A 78 -3.46 2.17 -0.39
N GLN A 79 -3.53 2.81 0.78
CA GLN A 79 -2.65 3.90 1.17
C GLN A 79 -1.85 3.54 2.42
N LEU A 80 -0.53 3.68 2.35
CA LEU A 80 0.38 3.56 3.48
C LEU A 80 0.77 4.98 3.93
N ASN A 81 0.41 5.33 5.16
CA ASN A 81 0.75 6.60 5.78
C ASN A 81 1.76 6.34 6.87
N LEU A 82 2.90 7.02 6.83
CA LEU A 82 4.01 6.82 7.73
C LEU A 82 4.39 8.14 8.37
N TYR A 83 4.78 8.12 9.64
CA TYR A 83 5.27 9.32 10.33
C TYR A 83 6.48 9.06 11.21
N CYS A 84 7.27 10.10 11.44
CA CYS A 84 8.25 10.14 12.52
C CYS A 84 8.33 11.54 13.13
N ASP A 85 8.63 11.61 14.42
CA ASP A 85 8.83 12.88 15.12
C ASP A 85 10.10 13.58 14.62
N LEU A 86 10.02 14.90 14.47
CA LEU A 86 11.15 15.75 14.10
C LEU A 86 11.64 16.56 15.29
N ASN A 87 12.94 16.48 15.54
CA ASN A 87 13.61 17.29 16.56
C ASN A 87 14.15 18.62 15.99
N ASP A 88 14.40 18.68 14.68
CA ASP A 88 14.91 19.86 13.99
C ASP A 88 14.19 20.01 12.63
N ILE A 89 13.52 21.16 12.46
CA ILE A 89 12.75 21.48 11.24
C ILE A 89 13.60 22.19 10.19
N ASP A 90 14.77 22.73 10.56
CA ASP A 90 15.58 23.54 9.66
C ASP A 90 16.14 22.74 8.48
N GLU A 91 16.24 21.41 8.60
CA GLU A 91 16.64 20.50 7.51
C GLU A 91 15.53 20.30 6.45
N TYR A 92 14.31 20.74 6.74
CA TYR A 92 13.09 20.46 5.96
C TYR A 92 12.39 21.74 5.45
N GLN A 93 13.09 22.87 5.37
CA GLN A 93 12.50 24.16 4.95
C GLN A 93 11.88 24.17 3.54
N ASP A 94 12.26 23.22 2.67
CA ASP A 94 11.71 23.08 1.32
C ASP A 94 10.44 22.20 1.23
N PHE A 95 10.03 21.60 2.35
CA PHE A 95 8.82 20.78 2.43
C PHE A 95 7.56 21.63 2.59
N LEU A 96 6.44 21.08 2.14
CA LEU A 96 5.14 21.63 2.50
C LEU A 96 4.94 21.46 4.01
N MET A 97 4.56 22.54 4.70
CA MET A 97 4.14 22.49 6.10
C MET A 97 2.62 22.60 6.17
N VAL A 98 1.99 21.68 6.89
CA VAL A 98 0.54 21.57 7.07
C VAL A 98 0.23 21.66 8.55
N LYS A 99 -0.75 22.49 8.92
CA LYS A 99 -1.21 22.62 10.32
C LYS A 99 -2.45 21.79 10.57
N GLU A 100 -2.72 21.49 11.83
CA GLU A 100 -3.94 20.77 12.26
C GLU A 100 -5.24 21.43 11.74
N ASP A 101 -5.27 22.77 11.67
CA ASP A 101 -6.42 23.55 11.21
C ASP A 101 -6.44 23.82 9.69
N ASP A 102 -5.43 23.35 8.93
CA ASP A 102 -5.36 23.64 7.50
C ASP A 102 -6.35 22.77 6.71
N PRO A 103 -7.15 23.36 5.81
CA PRO A 103 -8.06 22.60 4.94
C PRO A 103 -7.33 21.90 3.78
N VAL A 104 -6.02 22.11 3.64
CA VAL A 104 -5.23 21.66 2.50
C VAL A 104 -4.27 20.56 2.94
N PHE A 105 -4.67 19.32 2.70
CA PHE A 105 -3.80 18.17 2.76
C PHE A 105 -3.37 17.77 1.35
N PRO A 106 -2.16 17.21 1.16
CA PRO A 106 -1.78 16.65 -0.13
C PRO A 106 -2.78 15.58 -0.60
N ILE A 107 -3.32 15.78 -1.79
CA ILE A 107 -4.23 14.85 -2.45
C ILE A 107 -3.39 13.93 -3.34
N ILE A 108 -3.32 12.65 -3.00
CA ILE A 108 -2.51 11.66 -3.73
C ILE A 108 -3.33 10.65 -4.52
N ASP A 109 -4.65 10.63 -4.33
CA ASP A 109 -5.61 9.72 -4.97
C ASP A 109 -6.15 10.21 -6.32
N GLU A 110 -5.90 11.48 -6.66
CA GLU A 110 -6.39 12.07 -7.91
C GLU A 110 -5.85 11.32 -9.14
N GLY A 111 -6.78 10.83 -9.96
CA GLY A 111 -6.46 10.12 -11.20
C GLY A 111 -6.04 8.65 -11.03
N ILE A 112 -6.00 8.10 -9.82
CA ILE A 112 -5.67 6.69 -9.58
C ILE A 112 -6.94 5.88 -9.30
N THR A 113 -7.08 4.75 -9.98
CA THR A 113 -8.17 3.80 -9.71
C THR A 113 -7.66 2.49 -9.12
N LEU A 114 -8.49 1.83 -8.32
CA LEU A 114 -8.20 0.49 -7.81
C LEU A 114 -7.95 -0.53 -8.94
N ALA A 115 -8.61 -0.33 -10.09
CA ALA A 115 -8.39 -1.17 -11.26
C ALA A 115 -6.96 -1.04 -11.81
N ASP A 116 -6.39 0.17 -11.80
CA ASP A 116 -5.01 0.40 -12.27
C ASP A 116 -3.98 -0.23 -11.31
N ILE A 117 -4.25 -0.14 -10.01
CA ILE A 117 -3.42 -0.80 -8.99
C ILE A 117 -3.41 -2.32 -9.19
N ARG A 118 -4.58 -2.92 -9.41
CA ARG A 118 -4.72 -4.37 -9.63
C ARG A 118 -4.20 -4.86 -10.97
N LYS A 119 -4.03 -3.99 -11.97
CA LYS A 119 -3.32 -4.31 -13.22
C LYS A 119 -1.83 -4.48 -12.97
N TYR A 120 -1.25 -3.67 -12.07
CA TYR A 120 0.14 -3.79 -11.67
C TYR A 120 0.36 -5.03 -10.78
N GLU A 121 -0.46 -5.20 -9.75
CA GLU A 121 -0.34 -6.31 -8.81
C GLU A 121 -1.71 -6.75 -8.28
N MET A 122 -2.16 -7.95 -8.67
CA MET A 122 -3.42 -8.53 -8.21
C MET A 122 -3.20 -9.36 -6.93
N PRO A 123 -3.78 -8.98 -5.78
CA PRO A 123 -3.68 -9.79 -4.57
C PRO A 123 -4.47 -11.10 -4.70
N ASN A 124 -3.92 -12.18 -4.14
CA ASN A 124 -4.69 -13.41 -3.94
C ASN A 124 -5.47 -13.32 -2.62
N GLU A 125 -6.75 -13.70 -2.65
CA GLU A 125 -7.63 -13.74 -1.48
C GLU A 125 -8.01 -15.19 -1.19
N LYS A 126 -7.94 -15.59 0.09
CA LYS A 126 -8.39 -16.93 0.51
C LYS A 126 -9.91 -16.90 0.67
N VAL A 127 -10.61 -17.71 -0.12
CA VAL A 127 -12.06 -17.86 -0.06
C VAL A 127 -12.44 -19.28 0.36
N THR A 128 -13.56 -19.42 1.09
CA THR A 128 -14.13 -20.73 1.44
C THR A 128 -15.41 -20.95 0.66
N ILE A 129 -15.49 -22.07 -0.07
CA ILE A 129 -16.63 -22.44 -0.89
C ILE A 129 -17.24 -23.72 -0.33
N LYS A 130 -18.57 -23.75 -0.16
CA LYS A 130 -19.33 -24.96 0.19
C LYS A 130 -20.10 -25.42 -1.04
N LEU A 131 -19.84 -26.66 -1.48
CA LEU A 131 -20.39 -27.24 -2.71
C LEU A 131 -21.24 -28.47 -2.41
N ASN A 132 -22.28 -28.68 -3.20
CA ASN A 132 -23.06 -29.94 -3.23
C ASN A 132 -22.88 -30.57 -4.61
N LEU A 133 -22.16 -31.69 -4.67
CA LEU A 133 -21.71 -32.31 -5.92
C LEU A 133 -22.07 -33.80 -5.96
N PRO A 134 -22.20 -34.39 -7.16
CA PRO A 134 -22.15 -35.84 -7.34
C PRO A 134 -20.95 -36.48 -6.64
N ILE A 135 -21.14 -37.71 -6.15
CA ILE A 135 -20.16 -38.38 -5.27
C ILE A 135 -18.81 -38.60 -5.94
N ASP A 136 -18.80 -38.94 -7.23
CA ASP A 136 -17.61 -39.13 -8.06
C ASP A 136 -16.80 -37.84 -8.22
N GLN A 137 -17.47 -36.71 -8.43
CA GLN A 137 -16.82 -35.38 -8.48
C GLN A 137 -16.23 -34.98 -7.13
N ALA A 138 -16.97 -35.23 -6.05
CA ALA A 138 -16.49 -34.96 -4.69
C ALA A 138 -15.26 -35.84 -4.35
N GLU A 139 -15.26 -37.10 -4.77
CA GLU A 139 -14.10 -37.99 -4.62
C GLU A 139 -12.91 -37.54 -5.46
N TRP A 140 -13.14 -37.10 -6.70
CA TRP A 140 -12.08 -36.58 -7.57
C TRP A 140 -11.40 -35.35 -6.96
N LEU A 141 -12.19 -34.37 -6.46
CA LEU A 141 -11.68 -33.16 -5.80
C LEU A 141 -10.80 -33.49 -4.59
N LYS A 142 -11.23 -34.44 -3.75
CA LYS A 142 -10.49 -34.87 -2.55
C LYS A 142 -9.12 -35.50 -2.85
N ARG A 143 -8.89 -35.97 -4.09
CA ARG A 143 -7.63 -36.59 -4.51
C ARG A 143 -6.63 -35.60 -5.11
N GLN A 144 -7.04 -34.38 -5.41
CA GLN A 144 -6.17 -33.37 -6.02
C GLN A 144 -5.31 -32.66 -4.98
N LYS A 145 -4.16 -32.14 -5.40
CA LYS A 145 -3.36 -31.23 -4.57
C LYS A 145 -4.05 -29.87 -4.48
N LYS A 146 -3.83 -29.19 -3.36
CA LYS A 146 -4.39 -27.86 -3.12
C LYS A 146 -4.00 -26.84 -4.20
N SER A 147 -2.72 -26.81 -4.62
CA SER A 147 -2.23 -25.92 -5.67
C SER A 147 -2.98 -26.11 -6.99
N ASP A 148 -3.18 -27.37 -7.36
CA ASP A 148 -3.78 -27.75 -8.64
C ASP A 148 -5.28 -27.40 -8.65
N LEU A 149 -5.95 -27.53 -7.50
CA LEU A 149 -7.33 -27.06 -7.33
C LEU A 149 -7.43 -25.53 -7.37
N GLU A 150 -6.50 -24.81 -6.74
CA GLU A 150 -6.49 -23.34 -6.78
C GLU A 150 -6.32 -22.82 -8.21
N GLU A 151 -5.45 -23.45 -9.01
CA GLU A 151 -5.29 -23.14 -10.43
C GLU A 151 -6.53 -23.50 -11.25
N PHE A 152 -7.05 -24.72 -11.08
CA PHE A 152 -8.29 -25.17 -11.73
C PHE A 152 -9.46 -24.21 -11.49
N PHE A 153 -9.69 -23.81 -10.24
CA PHE A 153 -10.78 -22.87 -9.92
C PHE A 153 -10.54 -21.48 -10.51
N LYS A 154 -9.28 -21.00 -10.56
CA LYS A 154 -8.96 -19.73 -11.22
C LYS A 154 -9.33 -19.77 -12.70
N GLU A 155 -8.90 -20.81 -13.41
CA GLU A 155 -9.19 -20.97 -14.84
C GLU A 155 -10.69 -21.08 -15.11
N VAL A 156 -11.40 -21.96 -14.38
CA VAL A 156 -12.84 -22.17 -14.55
C VAL A 156 -13.64 -20.90 -14.28
N ILE A 157 -13.26 -20.11 -13.26
CA ILE A 157 -13.93 -18.83 -12.97
C ILE A 157 -13.72 -17.84 -14.12
N TYR A 158 -12.49 -17.70 -14.64
CA TYR A 158 -12.23 -16.82 -15.78
C TYR A 158 -12.96 -17.27 -17.05
N GLU A 159 -12.97 -18.57 -17.34
CA GLU A 159 -13.71 -19.12 -18.48
C GLU A 159 -15.22 -18.91 -18.37
N TYR A 160 -15.79 -19.04 -17.16
CA TYR A 160 -17.22 -18.84 -16.96
C TYR A 160 -17.59 -17.35 -17.00
N TRP A 161 -16.77 -16.48 -16.40
CA TRP A 161 -16.98 -15.03 -16.41
C TRP A 161 -16.90 -14.46 -17.83
N SER A 162 -15.95 -14.94 -18.64
CA SER A 162 -15.71 -14.46 -20.00
C SER A 162 -16.74 -14.93 -21.05
N LYS A 163 -17.69 -15.79 -20.67
CA LYS A 163 -18.80 -16.17 -21.55
C LYS A 163 -19.84 -15.04 -21.61
N PRO A 164 -20.27 -14.63 -22.82
CA PRO A 164 -21.28 -13.58 -23.01
C PRO A 164 -22.68 -13.98 -22.54
#